data_AF-A0A7W5Q4F7-F1
#
_entry.id   AF-A0A7W5Q4F7-F1
#
_cell.length_a   1.000
_cell.length_b   1.000
_cell.length_c   1.000
_cell.angle_alpha   90.00
_cell.angle_beta   90.00
_cell.angle_gamma   90.00
#
_symmetry.space_group_name_H-M   'P 1'
#
loop_
_entity.id
_entity.type
_entity.pdbx_description
1 polymer ?
#
loop_
_entity_poly.entity_id
_entity_poly.type
_entity_poly.pdbx_seq_one_letter_code
_entity_poly.pdbx_strand_id
1 'polypeptide(L)'
;MSIVSESQAFISIGVSCQTAQQLQRHAGFLSSLLNDQLLERSAFFNWVFVSASDIAKVVERLHSGPIMPHSLYVPTHAQEALRLEDFKLWFWHEKLSDAVTQDDVERIASKYERLRNRFLKMLEKPVRYIVLSNTQNNIEDFYPYQTQGMNISLDADIVSEIACAPWATNQYGRAEMIAVTYPRRWTGRPHPDVSYLEEDDTVWEGSFAHWDEALQRHLIPDLKPNKRWSHENSRSGRVHVAPQRANWENEAGNLSHPPFYGCAPVPAGIDRFASLSHGLQDEAHRKDGRVSSRAACAPLNHREDKHQ
;
A
#
# COMPACT_ATOMS: atom_id res chain seq x y z
N MET A 1 5.93 -4.40 -8.77
CA MET A 1 4.73 -4.29 -9.61
C MET A 1 3.54 -4.97 -8.94
N SER A 2 2.32 -4.61 -9.35
CA SER A 2 1.16 -5.50 -9.24
C SER A 2 1.06 -6.33 -10.53
N ILE A 3 0.22 -7.38 -10.55
CA ILE A 3 -0.05 -8.15 -11.78
C ILE A 3 -1.56 -8.27 -11.99
N VAL A 4 -2.01 -8.15 -13.23
CA VAL A 4 -3.45 -8.11 -13.55
C VAL A 4 -3.75 -8.84 -14.85
N SER A 5 -4.95 -9.38 -14.95
CA SER A 5 -5.56 -9.85 -16.21
C SER A 5 -6.81 -9.02 -16.52
N GLU A 6 -7.64 -9.48 -17.44
CA GLU A 6 -8.94 -8.87 -17.73
C GLU A 6 -9.88 -8.95 -16.53
N SER A 7 -9.90 -10.08 -15.82
CA SER A 7 -10.84 -10.37 -14.73
C SER A 7 -10.20 -10.37 -13.34
N GLN A 8 -8.88 -10.43 -13.23
CA GLN A 8 -8.20 -10.61 -11.95
C GLN A 8 -7.14 -9.54 -11.68
N ALA A 9 -6.88 -9.26 -10.39
CA ALA A 9 -5.74 -8.46 -9.97
C ALA A 9 -5.09 -9.00 -8.70
N PHE A 10 -3.77 -9.14 -8.72
CA PHE A 10 -2.93 -9.26 -7.52
C PHE A 10 -2.31 -7.91 -7.23
N ILE A 11 -2.76 -7.30 -6.15
CA ILE A 11 -2.44 -5.92 -5.78
C ILE A 11 -1.37 -5.98 -4.69
N SER A 12 -0.15 -5.61 -5.04
CA SER A 12 0.95 -5.47 -4.08
C SER A 12 0.65 -4.29 -3.16
N ILE A 13 0.54 -4.55 -1.85
CA ILE A 13 0.49 -3.55 -0.79
C ILE A 13 1.52 -3.97 0.26
N GLY A 14 2.76 -3.53 0.15
CA GLY A 14 3.82 -3.91 1.08
C GLY A 14 4.24 -2.75 1.96
N VAL A 15 4.85 -3.05 3.11
CA VAL A 15 5.67 -2.05 3.82
C VAL A 15 6.93 -1.69 3.01
N SER A 16 7.26 -2.48 1.98
CA SER A 16 8.41 -2.33 1.08
C SER A 16 8.10 -2.70 -0.37
N CYS A 17 9.02 -2.38 -1.28
CA CYS A 17 8.92 -2.72 -2.69
C CYS A 17 9.09 -4.22 -2.99
N GLN A 18 9.57 -5.02 -2.03
CA GLN A 18 9.78 -6.46 -2.22
C GLN A 18 8.48 -7.21 -2.58
N THR A 19 7.34 -6.90 -1.95
CA THR A 19 6.05 -7.51 -2.32
C THR A 19 5.77 -7.36 -3.82
N ALA A 20 6.10 -6.17 -4.32
CA ALA A 20 5.90 -5.79 -5.70
C ALA A 20 6.87 -6.56 -6.63
N GLN A 21 8.12 -6.74 -6.20
CA GLN A 21 9.09 -7.55 -6.92
C GLN A 21 8.68 -9.02 -6.95
N GLN A 22 8.15 -9.53 -5.84
CA GLN A 22 7.77 -10.94 -5.72
C GLN A 22 6.61 -11.26 -6.66
N LEU A 23 5.57 -10.43 -6.72
CA LEU A 23 4.50 -10.58 -7.71
C LEU A 23 5.01 -10.52 -9.16
N GLN A 24 5.97 -9.65 -9.43
CA GLN A 24 6.58 -9.57 -10.76
C GLN A 24 7.28 -10.89 -11.12
N ARG A 25 8.12 -11.42 -10.23
CA ARG A 25 8.86 -12.68 -10.46
C ARG A 25 7.93 -13.89 -10.56
N HIS A 26 6.78 -13.84 -9.88
CA HIS A 26 5.80 -14.93 -9.85
C HIS A 26 4.69 -14.79 -10.91
N ALA A 27 4.75 -13.79 -11.80
CA ALA A 27 3.68 -13.56 -12.78
C ALA A 27 3.43 -14.79 -13.66
N GLY A 28 4.49 -15.42 -14.19
CA GLY A 28 4.38 -16.63 -15.01
C GLY A 28 3.83 -17.84 -14.23
N PHE A 29 4.32 -18.04 -13.01
CA PHE A 29 3.84 -19.09 -12.11
C PHE A 29 2.33 -18.94 -11.81
N LEU A 30 1.91 -17.74 -11.39
CA LEU A 30 0.50 -17.43 -11.09
C LEU A 30 -0.38 -17.53 -12.33
N SER A 31 0.14 -17.12 -13.49
CA SER A 31 -0.54 -17.29 -14.77
C SER A 31 -0.85 -18.75 -15.09
N SER A 32 0.15 -19.62 -14.92
CA SER A 32 -0.02 -21.06 -15.13
C SER A 32 -0.97 -21.67 -14.09
N LEU A 33 -0.85 -21.28 -12.82
CA LEU A 33 -1.67 -21.80 -11.74
C LEU A 33 -3.17 -21.48 -11.91
N LEU A 34 -3.48 -20.26 -12.37
CA LEU A 34 -4.85 -19.77 -12.51
C LEU A 34 -5.42 -19.93 -13.92
N ASN A 35 -4.62 -20.44 -14.86
CA ASN A 35 -4.96 -20.51 -16.28
C ASN A 35 -5.45 -19.15 -16.83
N ASP A 36 -4.70 -18.09 -16.52
CA ASP A 36 -5.02 -16.70 -16.89
C ASP A 36 -3.75 -15.94 -17.29
N GLN A 37 -3.86 -14.96 -18.18
CA GLN A 37 -2.73 -14.14 -18.61
C GLN A 37 -2.57 -12.92 -17.71
N LEU A 38 -1.72 -13.04 -16.70
CA LEU A 38 -1.38 -11.99 -15.76
C LEU A 38 -0.21 -11.18 -16.30
N LEU A 39 -0.41 -9.87 -16.43
CA LEU A 39 0.57 -8.91 -16.91
C LEU A 39 0.94 -7.93 -15.81
N GLU A 40 2.22 -7.60 -15.75
CA GLU A 40 2.73 -6.60 -14.82
C GLU A 40 2.09 -5.23 -15.06
N ARG A 41 1.72 -4.56 -13.96
CA ARG A 41 1.24 -3.19 -13.96
C ARG A 41 1.80 -2.44 -12.77
N SER A 42 2.32 -1.23 -13.03
CA SER A 42 2.71 -0.32 -11.96
C SER A 42 1.47 0.29 -11.30
N ALA A 43 1.47 0.27 -9.98
CA ALA A 43 0.47 0.82 -9.08
C ALA A 43 1.13 1.74 -8.03
N PHE A 44 0.32 2.40 -7.23
CA PHE A 44 0.77 3.31 -6.18
C PHE A 44 1.79 2.69 -5.21
N PHE A 45 1.44 1.56 -4.58
CA PHE A 45 2.28 0.91 -3.57
C PHE A 45 3.56 0.27 -4.10
N ASN A 46 3.79 0.24 -5.42
CA ASN A 46 5.02 -0.32 -5.96
C ASN A 46 6.24 0.59 -5.77
N TRP A 47 6.03 1.84 -5.40
CA TRP A 47 7.05 2.89 -5.39
C TRP A 47 7.25 3.57 -4.03
N VAL A 48 6.62 3.02 -2.98
CA VAL A 48 6.53 3.68 -1.67
C VAL A 48 6.91 2.74 -0.55
N PHE A 49 7.44 3.31 0.52
CA PHE A 49 7.43 2.70 1.84
C PHE A 49 6.23 3.20 2.61
N VAL A 50 5.54 2.32 3.32
CA VAL A 50 4.39 2.69 4.15
C VAL A 50 4.50 1.99 5.49
N SER A 51 4.26 2.74 6.57
CA SER A 51 4.13 2.15 7.90
C SER A 51 2.95 1.18 7.91
N ALA A 52 3.15 -0.03 8.42
CA ALA A 52 2.15 -1.09 8.46
C ALA A 52 0.79 -0.61 9.03
N SER A 53 0.85 0.18 10.11
CA SER A 53 -0.31 0.78 10.79
C SER A 53 -1.11 1.79 9.97
N ASP A 54 -0.53 2.30 8.87
CA ASP A 54 -1.11 3.39 8.09
C ASP A 54 -1.69 2.90 6.75
N ILE A 55 -1.44 1.63 6.39
CA ILE A 55 -1.82 1.07 5.08
C ILE A 55 -3.32 1.28 4.79
N ALA A 56 -4.21 0.87 5.70
CA ALA A 56 -5.65 0.96 5.46
C ALA A 56 -6.11 2.42 5.27
N LYS A 57 -5.59 3.33 6.10
CA LYS A 57 -5.92 4.77 6.06
C LYS A 57 -5.36 5.46 4.81
N VAL A 58 -4.17 5.05 4.35
CA VAL A 58 -3.61 5.52 3.09
C VAL A 58 -4.54 5.12 1.94
N VAL A 59 -4.96 3.85 1.87
CA VAL A 59 -5.86 3.41 0.79
C VAL A 59 -7.19 4.16 0.81
N GLU A 60 -7.75 4.39 2.00
CA GLU A 60 -8.93 5.22 2.17
C GLU A 60 -8.71 6.63 1.62
N ARG A 61 -7.59 7.29 1.98
CA ARG A 61 -7.23 8.60 1.44
C ARG A 61 -7.11 8.60 -0.09
N LEU A 62 -6.54 7.55 -0.67
CA LEU A 62 -6.44 7.40 -2.13
C LEU A 62 -7.82 7.30 -2.78
N HIS A 63 -8.79 6.66 -2.13
CA HIS A 63 -10.18 6.66 -2.59
C HIS A 63 -10.82 8.04 -2.50
N SER A 64 -10.63 8.75 -1.37
CA SER A 64 -11.33 9.99 -1.06
C SER A 64 -10.94 11.19 -1.92
N GLY A 65 -9.73 11.21 -2.50
CA GLY A 65 -9.32 12.35 -3.31
C GLY A 65 -8.00 12.18 -4.06
N PRO A 66 -7.69 13.10 -4.97
CA PRO A 66 -6.47 13.06 -5.76
C PRO A 66 -5.23 13.32 -4.90
N ILE A 67 -4.08 13.02 -5.50
CA ILE A 67 -2.75 13.43 -5.04
C ILE A 67 -2.38 14.70 -5.81
N MET A 68 -2.29 15.81 -5.07
CA MET A 68 -1.94 17.12 -5.60
C MET A 68 -0.55 17.53 -5.10
N PRO A 69 0.10 18.53 -5.70
CA PRO A 69 1.39 19.04 -5.22
C PRO A 69 1.38 19.38 -3.73
N HIS A 70 0.31 20.04 -3.26
CA HIS A 70 0.11 20.38 -1.85
C HIS A 70 -0.23 19.19 -0.94
N SER A 71 -0.35 17.97 -1.47
CA SER A 71 -0.51 16.75 -0.67
C SER A 71 0.85 16.14 -0.27
N LEU A 72 1.93 16.62 -0.88
CA LEU A 72 3.26 16.12 -0.64
C LEU A 72 3.94 16.96 0.44
N TYR A 73 4.40 16.30 1.49
CA TYR A 73 5.31 16.90 2.44
C TYR A 73 6.74 16.81 1.88
N VAL A 74 7.32 17.98 1.63
CA VAL A 74 8.74 18.14 1.32
C VAL A 74 9.45 18.45 2.64
N PRO A 75 10.27 17.51 3.17
CA PRO A 75 10.94 17.74 4.44
C PRO A 75 11.96 18.88 4.36
N THR A 76 12.19 19.56 5.49
CA THR A 76 13.11 20.69 5.59
C THR A 76 14.56 20.28 5.86
N HIS A 77 14.79 19.07 6.33
CA HIS A 77 16.12 18.52 6.57
C HIS A 77 16.64 17.81 5.32
N ALA A 78 17.93 18.01 5.02
CA ALA A 78 18.57 17.39 3.87
C ALA A 78 18.54 15.86 3.96
N GLN A 79 18.52 15.19 2.80
CA GLN A 79 18.54 13.73 2.68
C GLN A 79 17.30 13.01 3.23
N GLU A 80 16.21 13.72 3.49
CA GLU A 80 14.92 13.13 3.85
C GLU A 80 14.07 12.90 2.59
N ALA A 81 13.42 11.73 2.50
CA ALA A 81 12.53 11.43 1.38
C ALA A 81 11.21 12.19 1.50
N LEU A 82 10.67 12.62 0.34
CA LEU A 82 9.31 13.14 0.25
C LEU A 82 8.31 12.11 0.75
N ARG A 83 7.22 12.58 1.34
CA ARG A 83 6.13 11.72 1.82
C ARG A 83 4.77 12.31 1.51
N LEU A 84 3.73 11.49 1.63
CA LEU A 84 2.37 12.01 1.69
C LEU A 84 2.16 12.69 3.05
N GLU A 85 1.68 13.94 3.07
CA GLU A 85 1.75 14.80 4.27
C GLU A 85 1.07 14.20 5.51
N ASP A 86 -0.11 13.61 5.31
CA ASP A 86 -0.95 13.07 6.38
C ASP A 86 -0.52 11.68 6.87
N PHE A 87 0.47 11.04 6.24
CA PHE A 87 0.79 9.64 6.46
C PHE A 87 2.27 9.37 6.63
N LYS A 88 2.59 8.26 7.31
CA LYS A 88 3.91 7.65 7.28
C LYS A 88 4.07 6.84 5.99
N LEU A 89 4.11 7.54 4.86
CA LEU A 89 4.29 6.98 3.53
C LEU A 89 5.30 7.77 2.72
N TRP A 90 6.44 7.16 2.40
CA TRP A 90 7.59 7.80 1.77
C TRP A 90 7.77 7.35 0.33
N PHE A 91 8.09 8.30 -0.55
CA PHE A 91 8.32 8.06 -1.98
C PHE A 91 9.77 7.64 -2.23
N TRP A 92 10.09 6.38 -1.94
CA TRP A 92 11.46 5.85 -1.87
C TRP A 92 12.32 6.08 -3.13
N HIS A 93 11.72 6.05 -4.32
CA HIS A 93 12.44 6.19 -5.59
C HIS A 93 12.45 7.61 -6.16
N GLU A 94 12.07 8.61 -5.36
CA GLU A 94 12.12 10.02 -5.78
C GLU A 94 13.37 10.72 -5.25
N LYS A 95 13.59 11.94 -5.74
CA LYS A 95 14.66 12.82 -5.24
C LYS A 95 14.47 13.10 -3.75
N LEU A 96 15.59 13.30 -3.06
CA LEU A 96 15.61 13.73 -1.66
C LEU A 96 15.37 15.24 -1.57
N SER A 97 14.93 15.70 -0.39
CA SER A 97 14.49 17.07 -0.09
C SER A 97 15.41 18.16 -0.62
N ASP A 98 16.73 18.00 -0.48
CA ASP A 98 17.75 18.96 -0.87
C ASP A 98 17.93 19.12 -2.39
N ALA A 99 17.40 18.18 -3.18
CA ALA A 99 17.48 18.17 -4.64
C ALA A 99 16.12 18.42 -5.32
N VAL A 100 15.05 18.65 -4.56
CA VAL A 100 13.69 18.79 -5.08
C VAL A 100 13.37 20.24 -5.40
N THR A 101 13.01 20.50 -6.65
CA THR A 101 12.45 21.79 -7.07
C THR A 101 10.92 21.78 -7.03
N GLN A 102 10.29 22.95 -7.17
CA GLN A 102 8.83 23.02 -7.29
C GLN A 102 8.31 22.23 -8.51
N ASP A 103 9.00 22.31 -9.64
CA ASP A 103 8.68 21.52 -10.85
C ASP A 103 8.77 20.00 -10.58
N ASP A 104 9.72 19.58 -9.74
CA ASP A 104 9.80 18.19 -9.30
C ASP A 104 8.59 17.80 -8.46
N VAL A 105 8.13 18.65 -7.53
CA VAL A 105 6.93 18.38 -6.72
C VAL A 105 5.71 18.17 -7.62
N GLU A 106 5.52 19.03 -8.63
CA GLU A 106 4.40 18.90 -9.58
C GLU A 106 4.49 17.63 -10.43
N ARG A 107 5.69 17.31 -10.92
CA ARG A 107 5.95 16.08 -11.69
C ARG A 107 5.71 14.83 -10.84
N ILE A 108 6.16 14.83 -9.58
CA ILE A 108 6.00 13.74 -8.63
C ILE A 108 4.52 13.55 -8.29
N ALA A 109 3.81 14.62 -7.93
CA ALA A 109 2.37 14.55 -7.66
C ALA A 109 1.61 13.98 -8.86
N SER A 110 1.91 14.47 -10.07
CA SER A 110 1.33 13.96 -11.32
C SER A 110 1.65 12.49 -11.57
N LYS A 111 2.87 12.03 -11.26
CA LYS A 111 3.26 10.61 -11.35
C LYS A 111 2.43 9.77 -10.39
N TYR A 112 2.36 10.16 -9.12
CA TYR A 112 1.65 9.39 -8.11
C TYR A 112 0.13 9.43 -8.28
N GLU A 113 -0.44 10.51 -8.81
CA GLU A 113 -1.86 10.55 -9.20
C GLU A 113 -2.16 9.53 -10.33
N ARG A 114 -1.28 9.41 -11.33
CA ARG A 114 -1.43 8.35 -12.35
C ARG A 114 -1.34 6.95 -11.74
N LEU A 115 -0.44 6.73 -10.78
CA LEU A 115 -0.28 5.45 -10.09
C LEU A 115 -1.47 5.14 -9.16
N ARG A 116 -2.03 6.15 -8.51
CA ARG A 116 -3.29 6.07 -7.75
C ARG A 116 -4.42 5.62 -8.66
N ASN A 117 -4.63 6.27 -9.80
CA ASN A 117 -5.71 5.91 -10.73
C ASN A 117 -5.57 4.47 -11.24
N ARG A 118 -4.34 4.01 -11.50
CA ARG A 118 -4.09 2.60 -11.83
C ARG A 118 -4.43 1.66 -10.68
N PHE A 119 -4.06 2.01 -9.45
CA PHE A 119 -4.41 1.22 -8.26
C PHE A 119 -5.93 1.12 -8.06
N LEU A 120 -6.65 2.25 -8.14
CA LEU A 120 -8.12 2.25 -8.03
C LEU A 120 -8.78 1.38 -9.11
N LYS A 121 -8.26 1.42 -10.34
CA LYS A 121 -8.73 0.54 -11.43
C LYS A 121 -8.52 -0.95 -11.15
N MET A 122 -7.51 -1.33 -10.36
CA MET A 122 -7.31 -2.73 -9.94
C MET A 122 -8.35 -3.14 -8.90
N LEU A 123 -8.77 -2.22 -8.02
CA LEU A 123 -9.84 -2.45 -7.06
C LEU A 123 -11.21 -2.62 -7.70
N GLU A 124 -11.37 -2.30 -8.98
CA GLU A 124 -12.60 -2.54 -9.76
C GLU A 124 -12.68 -3.97 -10.34
N LYS A 125 -11.63 -4.78 -10.23
CA LYS A 125 -11.62 -6.15 -10.77
C LYS A 125 -12.57 -7.06 -9.98
N PRO A 126 -13.27 -8.01 -10.60
CA PRO A 126 -14.17 -8.91 -9.88
C PRO A 126 -13.40 -9.86 -8.93
N VAL A 127 -12.29 -10.42 -9.39
CA VAL A 127 -11.41 -11.25 -8.55
C VAL A 127 -10.17 -10.43 -8.18
N ARG A 128 -9.92 -10.27 -6.88
CA ARG A 128 -8.82 -9.46 -6.38
C ARG A 128 -8.13 -10.15 -5.23
N TYR A 129 -6.81 -10.10 -5.24
CA TYR A 129 -5.96 -10.54 -4.16
C TYR A 129 -5.17 -9.33 -3.65
N ILE A 130 -5.35 -8.96 -2.39
CA ILE A 130 -4.47 -8.01 -1.70
C ILE A 130 -3.30 -8.80 -1.15
N VAL A 131 -2.11 -8.51 -1.68
CA VAL A 131 -0.88 -9.20 -1.30
C VAL A 131 -0.07 -8.26 -0.42
N LEU A 132 0.06 -8.62 0.85
CA LEU A 132 0.73 -7.85 1.88
C LEU A 132 1.98 -8.55 2.36
N SER A 133 3.11 -7.86 2.40
CA SER A 133 4.28 -8.40 3.09
C SER A 133 5.19 -7.38 3.73
N ASN A 134 5.97 -7.88 4.69
CA ASN A 134 7.04 -7.19 5.41
C ASN A 134 8.33 -8.03 5.48
N THR A 135 8.61 -8.83 4.44
CA THR A 135 9.66 -9.85 4.40
C THR A 135 10.97 -9.39 3.77
N GLN A 136 11.20 -8.08 3.60
CA GLN A 136 12.48 -7.61 3.06
C GLN A 136 13.55 -7.61 4.17
N ASN A 137 14.58 -8.46 4.07
CA ASN A 137 15.53 -8.70 5.18
C ASN A 137 16.14 -7.40 5.72
N ASN A 138 16.67 -6.55 4.83
CA ASN A 138 17.31 -5.29 5.19
C ASN A 138 16.36 -4.09 5.38
N ILE A 139 15.05 -4.28 5.56
CA ILE A 139 14.10 -3.14 5.72
C ILE A 139 14.45 -2.22 6.89
N GLU A 140 15.08 -2.78 7.93
CA GLU A 140 15.52 -2.06 9.13
C GLU A 140 16.77 -1.20 8.88
N ASP A 141 17.49 -1.46 7.78
CA ASP A 141 18.67 -0.71 7.37
C ASP A 141 18.33 0.55 6.58
N PHE A 142 17.06 0.72 6.20
CA PHE A 142 16.62 1.82 5.36
C PHE A 142 16.06 2.99 6.17
N TYR A 143 16.37 4.21 5.72
CA TYR A 143 15.46 5.33 5.88
C TYR A 143 14.14 4.95 5.17
N PRO A 144 12.95 5.02 5.81
CA PRO A 144 12.59 5.83 6.98
C PRO A 144 12.53 5.07 8.32
N TYR A 145 12.83 3.78 8.37
CA TYR A 145 12.76 2.98 9.60
C TYR A 145 13.66 3.54 10.70
N GLN A 146 14.92 3.79 10.37
CA GLN A 146 15.94 4.18 11.34
C GLN A 146 15.69 5.54 12.01
N THR A 147 14.93 6.43 11.35
CA THR A 147 14.92 7.86 11.70
C THR A 147 13.53 8.46 11.83
N GLN A 148 12.50 7.86 11.20
CA GLN A 148 11.17 8.48 11.08
C GLN A 148 10.06 7.57 11.65
N GLY A 149 10.43 6.55 12.42
CA GLY A 149 9.49 5.73 13.20
C GLY A 149 8.48 4.98 12.33
N MET A 150 8.92 4.43 11.20
CA MET A 150 8.12 3.52 10.39
C MET A 150 7.87 2.22 11.16
N ASN A 151 6.60 1.82 11.32
CA ASN A 151 6.27 0.51 11.85
C ASN A 151 6.31 -0.52 10.72
N ILE A 152 7.14 -1.55 10.85
CA ILE A 152 7.25 -2.66 9.88
C ILE A 152 6.57 -3.94 10.38
N SER A 153 6.12 -3.97 11.64
CA SER A 153 5.49 -5.13 12.23
C SER A 153 4.06 -5.24 11.78
N LEU A 154 3.66 -6.47 11.43
CA LEU A 154 2.27 -6.82 11.15
C LEU A 154 1.66 -7.53 12.36
N ASP A 155 0.35 -7.47 12.46
CA ASP A 155 -0.44 -8.25 13.41
C ASP A 155 -1.81 -8.61 12.83
N ALA A 156 -2.56 -9.41 13.58
CA ALA A 156 -3.88 -9.86 13.16
C ALA A 156 -4.88 -8.71 12.98
N ASP A 157 -4.73 -7.61 13.71
CA ASP A 157 -5.66 -6.49 13.68
C ASP A 157 -5.42 -5.64 12.41
N ILE A 158 -4.16 -5.38 12.04
CA ILE A 158 -3.79 -4.72 10.78
C ILE A 158 -4.28 -5.53 9.58
N VAL A 159 -4.06 -6.85 9.58
CA VAL A 159 -4.51 -7.73 8.48
C VAL A 159 -6.04 -7.74 8.39
N SER A 160 -6.73 -7.82 9.54
CA SER A 160 -8.19 -7.79 9.59
C SER A 160 -8.76 -6.45 9.16
N GLU A 161 -8.15 -5.34 9.57
CA GLU A 161 -8.54 -3.98 9.19
C GLU A 161 -8.48 -3.82 7.66
N ILE A 162 -7.39 -4.25 7.04
CA ILE A 162 -7.24 -4.25 5.58
C ILE A 162 -8.29 -5.14 4.91
N ALA A 163 -8.46 -6.38 5.37
CA ALA A 163 -9.35 -7.36 4.76
C ALA A 163 -10.84 -7.01 4.87
N CYS A 164 -11.21 -6.18 5.85
CA CYS A 164 -12.58 -5.73 6.11
C CYS A 164 -12.82 -4.27 5.70
N ALA A 165 -11.81 -3.58 5.17
CA ALA A 165 -11.95 -2.18 4.79
C ALA A 165 -12.96 -2.02 3.63
N PRO A 166 -13.76 -0.93 3.58
CA PRO A 166 -14.75 -0.72 2.53
C PRO A 166 -14.18 -0.77 1.11
N TRP A 167 -12.92 -0.40 0.92
CA TRP A 167 -12.25 -0.47 -0.38
C TRP A 167 -11.88 -1.91 -0.79
N ALA A 168 -11.68 -2.82 0.17
CA ALA A 168 -11.40 -4.24 -0.05
C ALA A 168 -12.69 -5.07 -0.18
N THR A 169 -13.77 -4.64 0.48
CA THR A 169 -15.14 -5.19 0.34
C THR A 169 -16.06 -4.17 -0.28
N ASN A 170 -16.03 -4.06 -1.61
CA ASN A 170 -16.78 -3.06 -2.36
C ASN A 170 -17.82 -3.71 -3.30
N GLN A 171 -18.43 -2.92 -4.18
CA GLN A 171 -19.47 -3.38 -5.12
C GLN A 171 -19.04 -4.52 -6.06
N TYR A 172 -17.73 -4.74 -6.24
CA TYR A 172 -17.17 -5.83 -7.05
C TYR A 172 -16.91 -7.10 -6.24
N GLY A 173 -17.33 -7.13 -4.97
CA GLY A 173 -17.15 -8.25 -4.04
C GLY A 173 -16.06 -8.01 -3.00
N ARG A 174 -15.63 -9.09 -2.36
CA ARG A 174 -14.54 -9.10 -1.37
C ARG A 174 -13.23 -9.48 -2.03
N ALA A 175 -12.18 -8.70 -1.80
CA ALA A 175 -10.82 -9.09 -2.12
C ALA A 175 -10.32 -10.17 -1.15
N GLU A 176 -9.59 -11.14 -1.67
CA GLU A 176 -8.91 -12.15 -0.86
C GLU A 176 -7.59 -11.58 -0.31
N MET A 177 -7.29 -11.92 0.94
CA MET A 177 -6.08 -11.46 1.61
C MET A 177 -4.99 -12.53 1.54
N ILE A 178 -3.79 -12.12 1.14
CA ILE A 178 -2.57 -12.93 1.16
C ILE A 178 -1.53 -12.13 1.93
N ALA A 179 -1.35 -12.44 3.22
CA ALA A 179 -0.33 -11.80 4.03
C ALA A 179 0.87 -12.74 4.20
N VAL A 180 2.08 -12.20 4.03
CA VAL A 180 3.33 -12.95 4.10
C VAL A 180 4.28 -12.20 5.02
N THR A 181 4.78 -12.86 6.07
CA THR A 181 5.59 -12.21 7.12
C THR A 181 6.70 -13.13 7.62
N TYR A 182 7.69 -12.54 8.28
CA TYR A 182 8.61 -13.30 9.13
C TYR A 182 8.04 -13.42 10.55
N PRO A 183 8.23 -14.55 11.24
CA PRO A 183 7.79 -14.71 12.62
C PRO A 183 8.22 -13.56 13.54
N ARG A 184 9.46 -13.07 13.40
CA ARG A 184 9.97 -11.95 14.21
C ARG A 184 9.32 -10.60 13.92
N ARG A 185 8.63 -10.45 12.78
CA ARG A 185 7.93 -9.22 12.36
C ARG A 185 6.42 -9.35 12.45
N TRP A 186 5.95 -10.44 13.07
CA TRP A 186 4.56 -10.64 13.42
C TRP A 186 4.39 -10.43 14.93
N THR A 187 3.39 -9.65 15.31
CA THR A 187 3.04 -9.44 16.71
C THR A 187 1.61 -9.90 16.99
N GLY A 188 1.35 -10.31 18.23
CA GLY A 188 0.03 -10.74 18.65
C GLY A 188 -0.38 -12.15 18.16
N ARG A 189 -1.68 -12.35 17.96
CA ARG A 189 -2.28 -13.66 17.68
C ARG A 189 -2.06 -14.12 16.23
N PRO A 190 -2.05 -15.42 15.92
CA PRO A 190 -2.05 -15.91 14.55
C PRO A 190 -3.28 -15.45 13.76
N HIS A 191 -3.14 -15.33 12.44
CA HIS A 191 -4.23 -14.97 11.53
C HIS A 191 -4.32 -15.96 10.35
N PRO A 192 -5.52 -16.42 9.95
CA PRO A 192 -5.67 -17.48 8.95
C PRO A 192 -5.19 -17.10 7.54
N ASP A 193 -5.18 -15.80 7.24
CA ASP A 193 -4.73 -15.28 5.94
C ASP A 193 -3.23 -14.95 5.92
N VAL A 194 -2.46 -15.46 6.88
CA VAL A 194 -1.01 -15.21 7.00
C VAL A 194 -0.20 -16.48 6.77
N SER A 195 0.78 -16.39 5.89
CA SER A 195 1.88 -17.34 5.75
C SER A 195 3.14 -16.78 6.41
N TYR A 196 3.78 -17.60 7.24
CA TYR A 196 5.05 -17.28 7.88
C TYR A 196 6.19 -17.87 7.04
N LEU A 197 7.13 -17.04 6.63
CA LEU A 197 8.33 -17.46 5.91
C LEU A 197 9.51 -17.59 6.87
N GLU A 198 10.48 -18.41 6.50
CA GLU A 198 11.82 -18.35 7.07
C GLU A 198 12.62 -17.26 6.34
N GLU A 199 13.45 -16.55 7.11
CA GLU A 199 14.45 -15.64 6.56
C GLU A 199 15.47 -16.42 5.73
N ASP A 200 15.98 -15.76 4.70
CA ASP A 200 16.95 -16.31 3.76
C ASP A 200 18.18 -15.39 3.66
N ASP A 201 19.21 -15.85 2.95
CA ASP A 201 20.49 -15.12 2.85
C ASP A 201 20.46 -13.95 1.83
N THR A 202 19.33 -13.66 1.21
CA THR A 202 19.21 -12.52 0.29
C THR A 202 19.11 -11.21 1.06
N VAL A 203 19.42 -10.09 0.41
CA VAL A 203 19.42 -8.79 1.09
C VAL A 203 18.02 -8.18 1.07
N TRP A 204 17.39 -8.16 -0.09
CA TRP A 204 16.09 -7.54 -0.30
C TRP A 204 15.19 -8.38 -1.21
N GLU A 205 15.74 -9.38 -1.89
CA GLU A 205 15.07 -10.15 -2.92
C GLU A 205 14.00 -11.05 -2.31
N GLY A 206 14.33 -11.82 -1.28
CA GLY A 206 13.51 -12.87 -0.69
C GLY A 206 13.57 -14.20 -1.47
N SER A 207 13.38 -15.31 -0.74
CA SER A 207 13.39 -16.68 -1.24
C SER A 207 12.23 -16.95 -2.18
N PHE A 208 12.54 -17.26 -3.44
CA PHE A 208 11.54 -17.58 -4.45
C PHE A 208 10.70 -18.82 -4.05
N ALA A 209 11.35 -19.87 -3.54
CA ALA A 209 10.68 -21.09 -3.14
C ALA A 209 9.70 -20.88 -1.96
N HIS A 210 10.07 -20.05 -0.98
CA HIS A 210 9.19 -19.73 0.15
C HIS A 210 7.97 -18.94 -0.29
N TRP A 211 8.14 -18.02 -1.26
CA TRP A 211 7.04 -17.25 -1.84
C TRP A 211 6.11 -18.12 -2.70
N ASP A 212 6.65 -19.00 -3.54
CA ASP A 212 5.87 -19.99 -4.31
C ASP A 212 4.97 -20.80 -3.36
N GLU A 213 5.54 -21.36 -2.30
CA GLU A 213 4.80 -22.19 -1.35
C GLU A 213 3.71 -21.39 -0.63
N ALA A 214 4.01 -20.17 -0.18
CA ALA A 214 3.02 -19.29 0.45
C ALA A 214 1.87 -18.99 -0.52
N LEU A 215 2.16 -18.55 -1.75
CA LEU A 215 1.15 -18.24 -2.76
C LEU A 215 0.27 -19.47 -3.06
N GLN A 216 0.86 -20.65 -3.21
CA GLN A 216 0.12 -21.90 -3.41
C GLN A 216 -0.84 -22.21 -2.25
N ARG A 217 -0.39 -22.10 -1.00
CA ARG A 217 -1.25 -22.35 0.18
C ARG A 217 -2.46 -21.42 0.22
N HIS A 218 -2.33 -20.19 -0.25
CA HIS A 218 -3.45 -19.24 -0.29
C HIS A 218 -4.44 -19.53 -1.41
N LEU A 219 -3.93 -19.90 -2.59
CA LEU A 219 -4.71 -20.05 -3.83
C LEU A 219 -5.28 -21.46 -4.04
N ILE A 220 -4.71 -22.49 -3.43
CA ILE A 220 -5.17 -23.88 -3.53
C ILE A 220 -5.85 -24.26 -2.21
N PRO A 221 -7.20 -24.35 -2.18
CA PRO A 221 -7.95 -24.61 -0.95
C PRO A 221 -7.54 -25.89 -0.21
N ASP A 222 -7.14 -26.93 -0.95
CA ASP A 222 -6.76 -28.24 -0.41
C ASP A 222 -5.42 -28.25 0.34
N LEU A 223 -4.61 -27.19 0.15
CA LEU A 223 -3.33 -27.01 0.87
C LEU A 223 -3.48 -26.14 2.12
N LYS A 224 -4.67 -25.60 2.39
CA LYS A 224 -4.93 -24.90 3.66
C LYS A 224 -4.95 -25.94 4.78
N PRO A 225 -4.14 -25.78 5.85
CA PRO A 225 -4.16 -26.73 6.96
C PRO A 225 -5.59 -26.85 7.48
N ASN A 226 -6.13 -28.08 7.43
CA ASN A 226 -7.50 -28.40 7.80
C ASN A 226 -7.85 -27.70 9.12
N LYS A 227 -8.86 -26.82 9.10
CA LYS A 227 -9.45 -26.16 10.28
C LYS A 227 -10.18 -27.18 11.18
N ARG A 228 -9.48 -28.21 11.68
CA ARG A 228 -9.92 -29.00 12.82
C ARG A 228 -9.24 -28.47 14.07
N TRP A 229 -9.67 -27.29 14.49
CA TRP A 229 -9.65 -26.98 15.91
C TRP A 229 -10.81 -27.75 16.54
N SER A 230 -10.50 -28.89 17.14
CA SER A 230 -11.41 -29.66 17.96
C SER A 230 -11.76 -28.85 19.22
N HIS A 231 -12.82 -28.06 19.15
CA HIS A 231 -13.59 -27.73 20.34
C HIS A 231 -14.42 -28.96 20.70
N GLU A 232 -13.80 -29.86 21.46
CA GLU A 232 -14.53 -30.90 22.18
C GLU A 232 -15.05 -30.29 23.49
N ASN A 233 -16.34 -30.54 23.73
CA ASN A 233 -17.09 -30.39 24.98
C ASN A 233 -17.51 -28.98 25.44
N SER A 234 -18.70 -28.56 25.02
CA SER A 234 -19.80 -28.46 25.99
C SER A 234 -21.17 -28.68 25.33
N ARG A 235 -21.97 -29.53 25.98
CA ARG A 235 -23.35 -29.88 25.65
C ARG A 235 -24.25 -28.67 25.92
N SER A 236 -25.19 -28.35 25.02
CA SER A 236 -26.65 -28.41 25.30
C SER A 236 -27.45 -27.69 24.20
N GLY A 237 -28.62 -28.25 23.87
CA GLY A 237 -29.78 -27.47 23.44
C GLY A 237 -30.02 -27.31 21.95
N ARG A 238 -30.65 -28.31 21.32
CA ARG A 238 -31.40 -28.13 20.06
C ARG A 238 -32.59 -27.20 20.28
N VAL A 239 -32.76 -26.19 19.43
CA VAL A 239 -34.08 -25.79 18.90
C VAL A 239 -33.91 -25.37 17.44
N HIS A 240 -34.56 -26.11 16.53
CA HIS A 240 -34.71 -25.72 15.13
C HIS A 240 -35.82 -24.68 15.02
N VAL A 241 -35.53 -23.54 14.39
CA VAL A 241 -36.53 -22.64 13.81
C VAL A 241 -36.11 -22.35 12.38
N ALA A 242 -36.96 -22.74 11.42
CA ALA A 242 -36.79 -22.43 10.01
C ALA A 242 -37.35 -21.03 9.72
N PRO A 243 -36.69 -20.19 8.89
CA PRO A 243 -37.33 -18.99 8.36
C PRO A 243 -38.02 -19.29 7.02
N GLN A 244 -39.27 -18.87 6.95
CA GLN A 244 -40.13 -18.84 5.77
C GLN A 244 -39.53 -17.97 4.65
N ARG A 245 -39.71 -18.42 3.40
CA ARG A 245 -39.51 -17.63 2.18
C ARG A 245 -40.62 -16.58 2.07
N ALA A 246 -40.25 -15.32 1.90
CA ALA A 246 -41.18 -14.26 1.47
C ALA A 246 -40.93 -13.94 -0.01
N ASN A 247 -41.97 -14.16 -0.81
CA ASN A 247 -42.08 -13.73 -2.21
C ASN A 247 -42.18 -12.21 -2.27
N TRP A 248 -41.44 -11.58 -3.19
CA TRP A 248 -41.65 -10.19 -3.58
C TRP A 248 -41.79 -10.13 -5.10
N GLU A 249 -43.05 -10.13 -5.55
CA GLU A 249 -43.44 -9.64 -6.87
C GLU A 249 -44.41 -8.48 -6.67
N ASN A 250 -44.19 -7.42 -7.47
CA ASN A 250 -45.11 -6.36 -7.86
C ASN A 250 -45.67 -5.44 -6.78
N GLU A 251 -45.26 -4.17 -6.82
CA GLU A 251 -46.22 -3.06 -6.99
C GLU A 251 -45.51 -1.78 -7.43
N ALA A 252 -45.93 -1.30 -8.60
CA ALA A 252 -45.64 0.03 -9.13
C ALA A 252 -46.71 1.00 -8.59
N GLY A 253 -46.30 2.18 -8.13
CA GLY A 253 -47.22 3.22 -7.69
C GLY A 253 -46.54 4.57 -7.51
N ASN A 254 -46.85 5.49 -8.42
CA ASN A 254 -46.56 6.93 -8.42
C ASN A 254 -46.69 7.61 -7.05
N LEU A 255 -45.90 8.68 -6.82
CA LEU A 255 -46.39 10.04 -6.49
C LEU A 255 -45.25 11.07 -6.27
N SER A 256 -45.25 12.11 -7.12
CA SER A 256 -45.04 13.56 -6.86
C SER A 256 -43.93 14.11 -5.92
N HIS A 257 -43.05 14.94 -6.53
CA HIS A 257 -42.25 16.05 -5.96
C HIS A 257 -43.10 17.12 -5.21
N PRO A 258 -42.57 18.10 -4.40
CA PRO A 258 -41.34 18.93 -4.60
C PRO A 258 -40.63 19.39 -3.28
N PRO A 259 -39.94 20.55 -3.20
CA PRO A 259 -38.58 20.86 -3.69
C PRO A 259 -37.61 21.25 -2.55
N PHE A 260 -36.29 21.17 -2.78
CA PHE A 260 -35.29 21.78 -1.88
C PHE A 260 -34.64 23.01 -2.53
N TYR A 261 -34.53 24.04 -1.69
CA TYR A 261 -34.07 25.40 -1.96
C TYR A 261 -32.60 25.48 -2.38
N GLY A 262 -32.33 26.41 -3.31
CA GLY A 262 -30.98 26.91 -3.57
C GLY A 262 -30.60 28.05 -2.62
N CYS A 263 -29.30 28.17 -2.35
CA CYS A 263 -28.66 29.41 -1.93
C CYS A 263 -27.28 29.51 -2.58
N ALA A 264 -27.07 30.59 -3.32
CA ALA A 264 -25.79 31.20 -3.63
C ALA A 264 -25.92 32.71 -3.28
N PRO A 265 -24.92 33.57 -3.53
CA PRO A 265 -23.67 33.75 -2.79
C PRO A 265 -23.52 35.22 -2.32
N VAL A 266 -22.65 35.54 -1.35
CA VAL A 266 -22.19 36.95 -1.12
C VAL A 266 -20.87 37.00 -0.30
N PRO A 267 -20.13 38.14 -0.20
CA PRO A 267 -18.79 38.24 -0.80
C PRO A 267 -17.71 38.88 0.13
N ALA A 268 -16.53 39.07 -0.47
CA ALA A 268 -15.53 40.14 -0.27
C ALA A 268 -14.89 40.39 1.12
N GLY A 269 -13.56 40.46 1.13
CA GLY A 269 -12.80 41.06 2.22
C GLY A 269 -11.29 40.92 2.06
N ILE A 270 -10.70 41.90 1.39
CA ILE A 270 -9.25 42.15 1.29
C ILE A 270 -8.68 42.48 2.68
N ASP A 271 -7.50 41.94 3.04
CA ASP A 271 -6.48 42.80 3.67
C ASP A 271 -5.05 42.25 3.65
N ARG A 272 -4.15 43.22 3.60
CA ARG A 272 -2.70 43.21 3.43
C ARG A 272 -1.94 42.70 4.67
N PHE A 273 -0.79 42.06 4.46
CA PHE A 273 0.43 42.21 5.28
C PHE A 273 1.64 41.97 4.34
N ALA A 274 2.38 42.98 3.89
CA ALA A 274 3.35 43.81 4.61
C ALA A 274 4.58 43.01 5.09
N SER A 275 5.65 43.21 4.31
CA SER A 275 7.06 42.95 4.61
C SER A 275 7.49 43.49 5.97
N LEU A 276 8.25 42.69 6.72
CA LEU A 276 9.21 43.21 7.70
C LEU A 276 10.50 42.40 7.61
N SER A 277 11.49 43.09 7.07
CA SER A 277 12.92 42.83 7.09
C SER A 277 13.53 43.34 8.40
N HIS A 278 14.39 42.53 9.03
CA HIS A 278 15.54 42.83 9.92
C HIS A 278 15.74 41.58 10.78
N GLY A 279 16.92 40.99 10.96
CA GLY A 279 18.29 41.31 10.62
C GLY A 279 19.20 40.30 11.34
N LEU A 280 20.51 40.41 11.10
CA LEU A 280 21.63 39.70 11.76
C LEU A 280 21.97 38.31 11.21
N GLN A 281 23.06 38.23 10.44
CA GLN A 281 24.22 37.39 10.77
C GLN A 281 25.39 37.66 9.80
N ASP A 282 26.54 38.03 10.36
CA ASP A 282 27.92 37.87 9.87
C ASP A 282 28.78 37.86 11.15
N GLU A 283 29.85 37.10 11.34
CA GLU A 283 30.40 35.90 10.72
C GLU A 283 31.45 35.36 11.72
N ALA A 284 31.86 34.11 11.53
CA ALA A 284 33.15 33.52 11.91
C ALA A 284 33.45 33.13 13.38
N HIS A 285 33.42 31.81 13.63
CA HIS A 285 34.61 31.10 14.15
C HIS A 285 34.58 29.57 13.90
N ARG A 286 35.42 29.15 12.93
CA ARG A 286 36.25 27.93 12.82
C ARG A 286 36.25 26.91 13.99
N LYS A 287 36.03 25.61 13.69
CA LYS A 287 37.09 24.55 13.68
C LYS A 287 36.54 23.12 13.45
N ASP A 288 37.20 22.47 12.48
CA ASP A 288 37.55 21.05 12.28
C ASP A 288 36.94 19.93 13.14
N GLY A 289 36.45 18.89 12.46
CA GLY A 289 36.24 17.55 13.00
C GLY A 289 35.77 16.54 11.94
N ARG A 290 36.70 15.79 11.33
CA ARG A 290 36.47 14.64 10.44
C ARG A 290 35.82 13.47 11.18
N VAL A 291 34.82 12.79 10.58
CA VAL A 291 34.63 11.31 10.45
C VAL A 291 33.55 11.11 9.36
N SER A 292 33.87 10.71 8.13
CA SER A 292 33.97 9.34 7.59
C SER A 292 32.73 8.44 7.74
N SER A 293 31.80 8.50 6.76
CA SER A 293 31.06 7.33 6.26
C SER A 293 30.44 7.65 4.89
N ARG A 294 31.15 7.31 3.81
CA ARG A 294 30.59 7.32 2.44
C ARG A 294 29.89 5.98 2.20
N ALA A 295 28.56 5.97 2.20
CA ALA A 295 27.79 4.99 1.45
C ALA A 295 27.53 5.60 0.07
N ALA A 296 28.18 5.04 -0.95
CA ALA A 296 28.03 5.48 -2.33
C ALA A 296 26.71 4.94 -2.90
N CYS A 297 25.81 5.84 -3.29
CA CYS A 297 24.75 5.54 -4.24
C CYS A 297 25.39 5.13 -5.58
N ALA A 298 25.18 3.88 -6.00
CA ALA A 298 25.51 3.45 -7.35
C ALA A 298 24.34 3.82 -8.30
N PRO A 299 24.58 4.58 -9.38
CA PRO A 299 23.59 4.76 -10.43
C PRO A 299 23.62 3.56 -11.39
N LEU A 300 22.42 3.07 -11.74
CA LEU A 300 22.20 2.10 -12.81
C LEU A 300 22.64 2.71 -14.15
N ASN A 301 23.66 2.11 -14.78
CA ASN A 301 24.12 2.49 -16.10
C ASN A 301 23.09 2.14 -17.18
N HIS A 302 22.86 3.11 -18.07
CA HIS A 302 22.22 2.96 -19.37
C HIS A 302 22.92 1.89 -20.22
N ARG A 303 22.12 1.01 -20.83
CA ARG A 303 22.52 0.18 -21.98
C ARG A 303 22.12 0.96 -23.24
N GLU A 304 23.10 1.49 -23.96
CA GLU A 304 22.94 1.87 -25.36
C GLU A 304 23.20 0.62 -26.22
N ASP A 305 22.19 0.17 -26.94
CA ASP A 305 22.37 -0.73 -28.08
C ASP A 305 22.75 0.11 -29.31
N LYS A 306 23.93 -0.17 -29.87
CA LYS A 306 24.29 0.20 -31.24
C LYS A 306 24.49 -1.07 -32.06
N HIS A 307 23.55 -1.32 -32.97
CA HIS A 307 23.77 -2.13 -34.17
C HIS A 307 23.06 -1.47 -35.35
N GLN A 308 23.82 -0.69 -36.12
CA GLN A 308 23.96 -0.70 -37.58
C GLN A 308 24.87 0.45 -38.01
#